data_AF-A0A7J7NTV1-F1
#
_entry.id   AF-A0A7J7NTV1-F1
#
_cell.length_a   1.000
_cell.length_b   1.000
_cell.length_c   1.000
_cell.angle_alpha   90.00
_cell.angle_beta   90.00
_cell.angle_gamma   90.00
#
_symmetry.space_group_name_H-M   'P 1'
#
loop_
_entity.id
_entity.type
_entity.pdbx_description
1 polymer ?
#
loop_
_entity_poly.entity_id
_entity_poly.type
_entity_poly.pdbx_seq_one_letter_code
_entity_poly.pdbx_strand_id
1 'polypeptide(L)' 'MQAFIFLCVHSANPVQAGSQAEFSQWLCHVHNVVNRSLGKLVFPCQRVDARWGKLDCKERACDLQGSTTDLG' A
#
# COMPACT_ATOMS: atom_id res chain seq x y z
N MET A 1 -13.76 -11.10 9.42
CA MET A 1 -14.47 -11.37 8.14
C MET A 1 -13.79 -10.56 7.03
N GLN A 2 -12.53 -10.87 6.63
CA GLN A 2 -11.80 -10.08 5.60
C GLN A 2 -10.92 -10.92 4.65
N ALA A 3 -10.72 -12.22 4.90
CA ALA A 3 -9.83 -13.05 4.08
C ALA A 3 -10.42 -13.46 2.71
N PHE A 4 -11.74 -13.71 2.63
CA PHE A 4 -12.39 -14.18 1.40
C PHE A 4 -12.48 -13.10 0.30
N ILE A 5 -12.68 -11.84 0.69
CA ILE A 5 -12.74 -10.72 -0.26
C ILE A 5 -11.38 -10.52 -0.94
N PHE A 6 -10.29 -10.67 -0.18
CA PHE A 6 -8.95 -10.44 -0.69
C PHE A 6 -8.57 -11.44 -1.80
N LEU A 7 -8.96 -12.70 -1.68
CA LEU A 7 -8.64 -13.74 -2.66
C LEU A 7 -9.36 -13.53 -4.00
N CYS A 8 -10.66 -13.21 -3.98
CA CYS A 8 -11.40 -12.88 -5.19
C CYS A 8 -10.88 -11.60 -5.85
N VAL A 9 -10.56 -10.58 -5.04
CA VAL A 9 -10.05 -9.31 -5.56
C VAL A 9 -8.68 -9.50 -6.21
N HIS A 10 -7.79 -10.30 -5.62
CA HIS A 10 -6.50 -10.63 -6.23
C HIS A 10 -6.66 -11.40 -7.55
N SER A 11 -7.56 -12.38 -7.61
CA SER A 11 -7.79 -13.15 -8.84
C SER A 11 -8.39 -12.33 -9.99
N ALA A 12 -9.17 -11.28 -9.67
CA ALA A 12 -9.74 -10.38 -10.67
C ALA A 12 -8.87 -9.14 -10.95
N ASN A 13 -7.90 -8.84 -10.08
CA ASN A 13 -7.01 -7.69 -10.19
C ASN A 13 -5.57 -8.17 -9.98
N PRO A 14 -4.90 -8.67 -11.02
CA PRO A 14 -3.52 -9.12 -10.90
C PRO A 14 -2.65 -7.99 -10.35
N VAL A 15 -1.71 -8.35 -9.47
CA VAL A 15 -0.82 -7.38 -8.81
C VAL A 15 0.03 -6.69 -9.85
N GLN A 16 -0.02 -5.36 -9.85
CA GLN A 16 0.87 -4.52 -10.65
C GLN A 16 1.95 -3.96 -9.72
N ALA A 17 3.20 -4.41 -9.90
CA ALA A 17 4.32 -4.11 -9.00
C ALA A 17 5.64 -3.82 -9.74
N GLY A 18 5.57 -3.32 -10.98
CA GLY A 18 6.74 -2.90 -11.74
C GLY A 18 7.38 -1.61 -11.23
N SER A 19 6.65 -0.81 -10.44
CA SER A 19 7.21 0.35 -9.71
C SER A 19 6.46 0.62 -8.41
N GLN A 20 7.05 1.43 -7.52
CA GLN A 20 6.38 1.85 -6.29
C GLN A 20 5.08 2.61 -6.59
N ALA A 21 5.08 3.52 -7.56
CA ALA A 21 3.89 4.29 -7.91
C ALA A 21 2.77 3.39 -8.45
N GLU A 22 3.11 2.47 -9.35
CA GLU A 22 2.17 1.48 -9.90
C GLU A 22 1.57 0.60 -8.80
N PHE A 23 2.41 0.10 -7.89
CA PHE A 23 1.95 -0.73 -6.77
C PHE A 23 1.07 0.05 -5.78
N SER A 24 1.45 1.28 -5.44
CA SER A 24 0.66 2.15 -4.56
C SER A 24 -0.71 2.47 -5.16
N GLN A 25 -0.80 2.72 -6.48
CA GLN A 25 -2.07 2.91 -7.16
C GLN A 25 -2.92 1.64 -7.16
N TRP A 26 -2.33 0.49 -7.52
CA TRP A 26 -3.03 -0.79 -7.51
C TRP A 26 -3.62 -1.11 -6.13
N LEU A 27 -2.84 -0.93 -5.06
CA LEU A 27 -3.31 -1.12 -3.69
C LEU A 27 -4.49 -0.21 -3.34
N CYS A 28 -4.46 1.07 -3.77
CA CYS A 28 -5.57 1.98 -3.56
C CYS A 28 -6.85 1.52 -4.26
N HIS A 29 -6.73 1.07 -5.52
CA HIS A 29 -7.88 0.58 -6.28
C HIS A 29 -8.50 -0.67 -5.66
N VAL A 30 -7.68 -1.64 -5.26
CA VAL A 30 -8.10 -2.84 -4.55
C VAL A 30 -8.78 -2.50 -3.21
N HIS A 31 -8.21 -1.58 -2.44
CA HIS A 31 -8.82 -1.12 -1.19
C HIS A 31 -10.23 -0.54 -1.45
N ASN A 32 -10.40 0.24 -2.52
CA ASN A 32 -11.68 0.84 -2.86
C ASN A 32 -12.74 -0.19 -3.31
N VAL A 33 -12.34 -1.33 -3.88
CA VAL A 33 -13.26 -2.46 -4.12
C VAL A 33 -13.84 -2.97 -2.80
N VAL A 34 -13.00 -3.13 -1.77
CA VAL A 34 -13.43 -3.52 -0.43
C VAL A 34 -14.29 -2.44 0.21
N ASN A 35 -13.91 -1.15 0.12
CA ASN A 35 -14.71 -0.06 0.67
C ASN A 35 -16.11 -0.02 0.08
N ARG A 36 -16.24 -0.19 -1.24
CA ARG A 36 -17.55 -0.28 -1.92
C ARG A 36 -18.38 -1.44 -1.38
N SER A 37 -17.77 -2.62 -1.19
CA SER A 37 -18.46 -3.80 -0.65
C SER A 37 -18.98 -3.60 0.78
N LEU A 38 -18.33 -2.71 1.54
CA LEU A 38 -18.67 -2.36 2.92
C LEU A 38 -19.52 -1.08 3.03
N GLY A 39 -19.91 -0.45 1.92
CA GLY A 39 -20.63 0.83 1.92
C GLY A 39 -19.81 2.01 2.46
N LYS A 40 -18.48 1.92 2.43
CA LYS A 40 -17.57 3.00 2.85
C LYS A 40 -17.30 3.96 1.68
N LEU A 41 -16.92 5.19 2.01
CA LEU A 41 -16.52 6.19 1.03
C LEU A 41 -15.29 5.75 0.23
N VAL A 42 -15.22 6.19 -1.02
CA VAL A 42 -14.09 5.95 -1.91
C VAL A 42 -12.93 6.86 -1.52
N PHE A 43 -11.75 6.29 -1.33
CA PHE A 43 -10.53 7.04 -1.10
C PHE A 43 -9.97 7.60 -2.42
N PRO A 44 -9.58 8.89 -2.49
CA PRO A 44 -9.02 9.48 -3.70
C PRO A 44 -7.57 9.01 -3.93
N CYS A 45 -7.37 8.09 -4.89
CA CYS A 45 -6.05 7.48 -5.15
C CYS A 45 -4.96 8.46 -5.59
N GLN A 46 -5.32 9.67 -6.05
CA GLN A 46 -4.37 10.76 -6.29
C GLN A 46 -3.60 11.19 -5.02
N ARG A 47 -4.14 10.89 -3.83
CA ARG A 47 -3.52 11.23 -2.53
C ARG A 47 -2.84 10.03 -1.87
N VAL A 48 -2.68 8.91 -2.57
CA VAL A 48 -2.09 7.70 -1.98
C VAL A 48 -0.66 7.94 -1.51
N ASP A 49 0.15 8.68 -2.27
CA ASP A 49 1.53 9.01 -1.89
C ASP A 49 1.59 10.04 -0.76
N ALA A 50 0.70 11.04 -0.76
CA ALA A 50 0.63 11.99 0.37
C ALA A 50 0.24 11.30 1.68
N ARG A 51 -0.51 10.20 1.61
CA ARG A 51 -1.01 9.48 2.79
C ARG A 51 -0.08 8.35 3.25
N TRP A 52 0.49 7.60 2.31
CA TRP A 52 1.25 6.37 2.54
C TRP A 52 2.56 6.30 1.74
N GLY A 53 2.93 7.37 1.05
CA GLY A 53 4.17 7.44 0.28
C GLY A 53 5.39 7.47 1.20
N LYS A 54 6.55 7.58 0.56
CA LYS A 54 7.83 7.57 1.27
C LYS A 54 7.89 8.75 2.24
N LEU A 55 8.37 8.49 3.44
CA LEU A 55 8.78 9.56 4.35
C LEU A 55 10.06 10.19 3.78
N ASP A 56 10.05 11.51 3.60
CA ASP A 56 11.26 12.27 3.27
C ASP A 56 12.17 12.31 4.51
N CYS A 57 12.90 11.22 4.72
CA CYS A 57 13.83 11.08 5.82
C CYS A 57 15.19 11.65 5.42
N LYS A 58 15.49 12.87 5.88
CA LYS A 58 16.86 13.40 5.80
C LYS A 58 17.80 12.48 6.58
N GLU A 59 18.87 12.04 5.95
CA GLU A 59 19.91 11.18 6.55
C GLU A 59 19.39 9.87 7.18
N ARG A 60 18.37 9.24 6.57
CA ARG A 60 17.85 7.93 7.04
C ARG A 60 17.32 7.96 8.49
N ALA A 61 17.02 9.14 9.03
CA ALA A 61 16.63 9.32 10.43
C ALA A 61 15.30 8.68 10.83
N CYS A 62 14.50 8.23 9.85
CA CYS A 62 13.27 7.48 10.09
C CYS A 62 13.30 6.05 9.55
N ASP A 63 14.48 5.54 9.20
CA ASP A 63 14.67 4.12 8.97
C ASP A 63 14.50 3.38 10.30
N LEU A 64 13.40 2.63 10.43
CA LEU A 64 13.17 1.73 11.57
C LEU A 64 14.01 0.43 11.46
N GLN A 65 15.01 0.40 10.56
CA GLN A 65 15.98 -0.68 10.52
C GLN A 65 16.82 -0.58 11.79
N GLY A 66 16.47 -1.39 12.79
CA GLY A 66 17.32 -1.63 13.94
C GLY A 66 18.73 -1.92 13.44
N SER A 67 19.70 -1.19 13.98
CA SER A 67 21.10 -1.22 13.58
C SER A 67 21.64 -2.65 13.56
N THR A 68 21.62 -3.31 12.40
CA THR A 68 22.42 -4.51 12.15
C THR A 68 23.81 -4.06 11.71
N THR A 69 24.47 -3.27 12.55
CA THR A 69 25.88 -2.90 12.42
C THR A 69 26.53 -3.09 13.79
N ASP A 70 26.47 -4.32 14.29
CA ASP A 70 27.36 -4.83 15.32
C ASP A 70 27.48 -6.34 15.08
N LEU A 71 28.37 -6.70 14.17
CA LEU A 71 29.04 -8.00 14.09
C LEU A 71 30.21 -7.79 13.13
N GLY A 72 31.29 -7.25 13.70
CA GLY A 72 32.64 -7.53 13.23
C GLY A 72 33.06 -8.95 13.58
#